data_AF-A0A246SQM0-F1
#
_entry.id   AF-A0A246SQM0-F1
#
_cell.length_a   1.000
_cell.length_b   1.000
_cell.length_c   1.000
_cell.angle_alpha   90.00
_cell.angle_beta   90.00
_cell.angle_gamma   90.00
#
_symmetry.space_group_name_H-M   'P 1'
#
loop_
_entity.id
_entity.type
_entity.pdbx_description
1 polymer ?
#
loop_
_entity_poly.entity_id
_entity_poly.type
_entity_poly.pdbx_seq_one_letter_code
_entity_poly.pdbx_strand_id
1 'polypeptide(L)'
;MDETTLTAMRADLETMTKRLADIAAENKPGLADEQIRKLDEEHAELTRKATELRDKIEAAEYRDNRIVMIRSLAAQADMRRFGEQHVLSGTDIEAFRGLLAAELANQSDDNNIRSMTGISLGRSNFDQLAAAVTNALLHRASPAAVELTAEGRNFRGMPLLGIAKDVLEANGVSTRGMSRQDLAAAALQQRGGGLHTTTDFPGILANITNTTLRAAYQAAPQTFRPLVRETTAVDFKPITRAQFGEAPALEKVNEHGEFKRGTIAEGKESYKIATYGKIVAITRQVLINDDLDAFARLPSAFGTQAAQLESDLVWGQILSNPLMGDGVALFHASHKNLMVARAIDIDPVSEGRTLFALQTGLDGKTIIGLAPAYLIVPVAMQTRAEQFLGQISPAKTADVVPTSLQRLSIIAEPRLDKGIDRPDDNIVVEGSATAWYMAGLPAQTDIIELAYLEGARGVYTETRTGFDIDGIETNVRLDVAAKILDWRNIAKNPGA
;
A
#
# COMPACT_ATOMS: atom_id res chain seq x y z
N MET A 1 35.62 -52.25 24.17
CA MET A 1 34.98 -53.26 25.03
C MET A 1 34.14 -54.05 24.08
N ASP A 2 34.40 -55.35 23.93
CA ASP A 2 33.78 -56.10 22.85
C ASP A 2 32.27 -56.26 23.13
N GLU A 3 31.44 -56.24 22.10
CA GLU A 3 29.97 -56.32 22.20
C GLU A 3 29.51 -57.55 23.02
N THR A 4 30.30 -58.63 22.96
CA THR A 4 30.14 -59.85 23.78
C THR A 4 30.30 -59.59 25.27
N THR A 5 31.24 -58.72 25.67
CA THR A 5 31.47 -58.35 27.07
C THR A 5 30.39 -57.41 27.61
N LEU A 6 29.88 -56.48 26.79
CA LEU A 6 28.75 -55.61 27.16
C LEU A 6 27.47 -56.44 27.37
N THR A 7 27.25 -57.44 26.50
CA THR A 7 26.11 -58.36 26.59
C THR A 7 26.18 -59.24 27.85
N ALA A 8 27.37 -59.75 28.18
CA ALA A 8 27.59 -60.48 29.43
C ALA A 8 27.34 -59.60 30.66
N MET A 9 27.81 -58.34 30.67
CA MET A 9 27.55 -57.41 31.78
C MET A 9 26.07 -57.05 31.93
N ARG A 10 25.32 -56.93 30.83
CA ARG A 10 23.87 -56.72 30.88
C ARG A 10 23.15 -57.93 31.49
N ALA A 11 23.54 -59.15 31.12
CA ALA A 11 22.99 -60.37 31.71
C ALA A 11 23.34 -60.50 33.21
N ASP A 12 24.56 -60.13 33.60
CA ASP A 12 24.98 -60.08 35.01
C ASP A 12 24.18 -59.02 35.79
N LEU A 13 23.90 -57.85 35.21
CA LEU A 13 23.05 -56.84 35.84
C LEU A 13 21.61 -57.35 36.00
N GLU A 14 21.06 -58.03 35.00
CA GLU A 14 19.72 -58.60 35.05
C GLU A 14 19.60 -59.68 36.15
N THR A 15 20.59 -60.55 36.27
CA THR A 15 20.62 -61.55 37.35
C THR A 15 20.77 -60.92 38.74
N MET A 16 21.61 -59.88 38.89
CA MET A 16 21.76 -59.13 40.15
C MET A 16 20.47 -58.39 40.56
N THR A 17 19.79 -57.75 39.61
CA THR A 17 18.51 -57.06 39.88
C THR A 17 17.41 -58.04 40.27
N LYS A 18 17.37 -59.22 39.64
CA LYS A 18 16.44 -60.30 40.01
C LYS A 18 16.72 -60.82 41.43
N ARG A 19 17.99 -61.02 41.78
CA ARG A 19 18.40 -61.42 43.14
C ARG A 19 18.08 -60.35 44.20
N LEU A 20 18.22 -59.07 43.87
CA LEU A 20 17.79 -57.97 44.75
C LEU A 20 16.27 -58.01 45.01
N ALA A 21 15.47 -58.28 43.97
CA ALA A 21 14.02 -58.44 44.12
C ALA A 21 13.65 -59.66 44.98
N ASP A 22 14.37 -60.77 44.84
CA ASP A 22 14.16 -61.97 45.66
C ASP A 22 14.50 -61.71 47.14
N ILE A 23 15.61 -61.04 47.44
CA ILE A 23 16.00 -60.67 48.82
C ILE A 23 14.96 -59.72 49.44
N ALA A 24 14.44 -58.76 48.67
CA ALA A 24 13.37 -57.89 49.14
C ALA A 24 12.07 -58.65 49.46
N ALA A 25 11.78 -59.75 48.74
CA ALA A 25 10.63 -60.61 49.00
C ALA A 25 10.83 -61.57 50.20
N GLU A 26 12.08 -61.94 50.50
CA GLU A 26 12.46 -62.74 51.68
C GLU A 26 12.39 -61.94 52.99
N ASN A 27 12.54 -60.61 52.94
CA ASN A 27 12.45 -59.73 54.11
C ASN A 27 10.98 -59.48 54.53
N LYS A 28 10.36 -60.45 55.22
CA LYS A 28 8.96 -60.37 55.73
C LYS A 28 8.90 -60.08 57.23
N PRO A 29 7.87 -59.35 57.72
CA PRO A 29 7.71 -59.07 59.15
C PRO A 29 7.46 -60.37 59.94
N GLY A 30 8.43 -60.79 60.75
CA GLY A 30 8.38 -62.04 61.55
C GLY A 30 9.67 -62.85 61.61
N LEU A 31 10.73 -62.44 60.90
CA LEU A 31 12.08 -63.03 60.97
C LEU A 31 12.84 -62.56 62.22
N ALA A 32 13.77 -63.37 62.72
CA ALA A 32 14.62 -63.00 63.85
C ALA A 32 15.59 -61.87 63.46
N ASP A 33 15.86 -60.91 64.36
CA ASP A 33 16.68 -59.71 64.10
C ASP A 33 18.05 -60.01 63.46
N GLU A 34 18.68 -61.16 63.79
CA GLU A 34 19.97 -61.56 63.22
C GLU A 34 19.87 -61.96 61.73
N GLN A 35 18.74 -62.53 61.30
CA GLN A 35 18.49 -62.91 59.90
C GLN A 35 18.19 -61.68 59.03
N ILE A 36 17.43 -60.73 59.57
CA ILE A 36 17.14 -59.46 58.90
C ILE A 36 18.44 -58.69 58.64
N ARG A 37 19.34 -58.62 59.63
CA ARG A 37 20.63 -57.93 59.46
C ARG A 37 21.50 -58.54 58.38
N LYS A 38 21.55 -59.87 58.28
CA LYS A 38 22.31 -60.57 57.22
C LYS A 38 21.74 -60.33 55.83
N LEU A 39 20.40 -60.33 55.69
CA LEU A 39 19.73 -60.04 54.43
C LEU A 39 19.93 -58.57 54.01
N ASP A 40 19.89 -57.63 54.95
CA ASP A 40 20.14 -56.21 54.68
C ASP A 40 21.60 -55.95 54.27
N GLU A 41 22.57 -56.64 54.90
CA GLU A 41 23.98 -56.60 54.50
C GLU A 41 24.19 -57.17 53.09
N GLU A 42 23.58 -58.31 52.73
CA GLU A 42 23.62 -58.90 51.38
C GLU A 42 22.97 -57.98 50.34
N HIS A 43 21.82 -57.38 50.66
CA HIS A 43 21.11 -56.43 49.80
C HIS A 43 21.95 -55.17 49.54
N ALA A 44 22.60 -54.62 50.56
CA ALA A 44 23.46 -53.43 50.42
C ALA A 44 24.68 -53.70 49.53
N GLU A 45 25.34 -54.86 49.68
CA GLU A 45 26.47 -55.22 48.83
C GLU A 45 26.06 -55.45 47.36
N LEU A 46 24.97 -56.16 47.12
CA LEU A 46 24.45 -56.39 45.77
C LEU A 46 24.01 -55.09 45.10
N THR A 47 23.39 -54.19 45.86
CA THR A 47 22.99 -52.87 45.34
C THR A 47 24.21 -52.08 44.88
N ARG A 48 25.30 -52.06 45.68
CA ARG A 48 26.55 -51.38 45.30
C ARG A 48 27.17 -51.96 44.03
N LYS A 49 27.24 -53.30 43.93
CA LYS A 49 27.78 -53.98 42.74
C LYS A 49 26.92 -53.71 41.50
N ALA A 50 25.60 -53.71 41.64
CA ALA A 50 24.69 -53.42 40.54
C ALA A 50 24.82 -51.97 40.05
N THR A 51 24.97 -50.99 40.94
CA THR A 51 25.21 -49.59 40.55
C THR A 51 26.54 -49.41 39.83
N GLU A 52 27.63 -50.01 40.33
CA GLU A 52 28.95 -49.93 39.66
C GLU A 52 28.93 -50.58 38.27
N LEU A 53 28.17 -51.67 38.09
CA LEU A 53 28.05 -52.35 36.81
C LEU A 53 27.20 -51.53 35.82
N ARG A 54 26.13 -50.89 36.31
CA ARG A 54 25.27 -49.99 35.51
C ARG A 54 26.06 -48.80 34.97
N ASP A 55 26.84 -48.14 35.81
CA ASP A 55 27.65 -46.98 35.41
C ASP A 55 28.70 -47.36 34.34
N LYS A 56 29.26 -48.56 34.43
CA LYS A 56 30.21 -49.08 33.41
C LYS A 56 29.52 -49.37 32.07
N ILE A 57 28.29 -49.90 32.09
CA ILE A 57 27.50 -50.16 30.88
C ILE A 57 27.14 -48.84 30.20
N GLU A 58 26.64 -47.86 30.95
CA GLU A 58 26.25 -46.54 30.42
C GLU A 58 27.46 -45.79 29.81
N ALA A 59 28.62 -45.84 30.48
CA ALA A 59 29.85 -45.25 29.95
C ALA A 59 30.35 -45.93 28.67
N ALA A 60 30.12 -47.24 28.51
CA ALA A 60 30.48 -47.98 27.30
C ALA A 60 29.50 -47.67 26.14
N GLU A 61 28.19 -47.67 26.41
CA GLU A 61 27.16 -47.32 25.42
C GLU A 61 27.32 -45.88 24.90
N TYR A 62 27.67 -44.93 25.78
CA TYR A 62 27.98 -43.56 25.37
C TYR A 62 29.18 -43.50 24.41
N ARG A 63 30.22 -44.32 24.64
CA ARG A 63 31.38 -44.40 23.75
C ARG A 63 31.03 -45.00 22.39
N ASP A 64 30.25 -46.06 22.36
CA ASP A 64 29.86 -46.72 21.10
C ASP A 64 28.93 -45.84 20.27
N ASN A 65 27.94 -45.21 20.91
CA ASN A 65 27.05 -44.24 20.26
C ASN A 65 27.81 -43.04 19.69
N ARG A 66 28.83 -42.54 20.43
CA ARG A 66 29.70 -41.47 19.93
C ARG A 66 30.46 -41.89 18.67
N ILE A 67 31.05 -43.09 18.65
CA ILE A 67 31.82 -43.59 17.51
C ILE A 67 30.92 -43.76 16.27
N VAL A 68 29.74 -44.36 16.46
CA VAL A 68 28.76 -44.57 15.38
C VAL A 68 28.30 -43.23 14.80
N MET A 69 28.00 -42.25 15.65
CA MET A 69 27.50 -40.94 15.23
C MET A 69 28.57 -40.10 14.52
N ILE A 70 29.82 -40.13 14.99
CA ILE A 70 30.93 -39.44 14.30
C ILE A 70 31.17 -40.07 12.93
N ARG A 71 31.15 -41.40 12.83
CA ARG A 71 31.32 -42.10 11.55
C ARG A 71 30.18 -41.83 10.58
N SER A 72 28.93 -41.79 11.04
CA SER A 72 27.78 -41.51 10.18
C SER A 72 27.80 -40.08 9.63
N LEU A 73 28.10 -39.09 10.48
CA LEU A 73 28.23 -37.69 10.09
C LEU A 73 29.39 -37.48 9.12
N ALA A 74 30.55 -38.09 9.39
CA ALA A 74 31.70 -38.04 8.50
C ALA A 74 31.42 -38.71 7.15
N ALA A 75 30.65 -39.80 7.12
CA ALA A 75 30.26 -40.46 5.88
C ALA A 75 29.27 -39.63 5.05
N GLN A 76 28.34 -38.92 5.71
CA GLN A 76 27.39 -38.04 5.03
C GLN A 76 28.07 -36.83 4.36
N ALA A 77 29.14 -36.33 4.97
CA ALA A 77 29.95 -35.24 4.44
C ALA A 77 31.06 -35.69 3.46
N ASP A 78 31.14 -36.98 3.12
CA ASP A 78 32.21 -37.61 2.32
C ASP A 78 33.64 -37.44 2.92
N MET A 79 33.71 -37.20 4.23
CA MET A 79 34.94 -36.92 4.98
C MET A 79 35.33 -38.07 5.92
N ARG A 80 35.33 -39.31 5.41
CA ARG A 80 35.54 -40.53 6.21
C ARG A 80 36.86 -40.54 6.99
N ARG A 81 37.95 -40.03 6.40
CA ARG A 81 39.27 -39.96 7.05
C ARG A 81 39.27 -38.98 8.23
N PHE A 82 38.56 -37.87 8.11
CA PHE A 82 38.42 -36.87 9.18
C PHE A 82 37.62 -37.43 10.36
N GLY A 83 36.53 -38.16 10.07
CA GLY A 83 35.78 -38.89 11.08
C GLY A 83 36.63 -39.88 11.88
N GLU A 84 37.45 -40.71 11.22
CA GLU A 84 38.31 -41.68 11.91
C GLU A 84 39.37 -41.01 12.82
N GLN A 85 39.91 -39.87 12.41
CA GLN A 85 40.84 -39.10 13.26
C GLN A 85 40.15 -38.60 14.54
N HIS A 86 38.92 -38.09 14.41
CA HIS A 86 38.16 -37.58 15.54
C HIS A 86 37.61 -38.68 16.47
N VAL A 87 37.38 -39.88 15.93
CA VAL A 87 37.12 -41.09 16.71
C VAL A 87 38.33 -41.44 17.58
N LEU A 88 39.55 -41.41 17.01
CA LEU A 88 40.79 -41.71 17.72
C LEU A 88 41.14 -40.65 18.78
N SER A 89 40.90 -39.37 18.49
CA SER A 89 41.18 -38.27 19.44
C SER A 89 40.15 -38.16 20.57
N GLY A 90 39.07 -38.95 20.54
CA GLY A 90 38.05 -38.94 21.59
C GLY A 90 37.23 -37.65 21.63
N THR A 91 37.06 -36.96 20.50
CA THR A 91 36.30 -35.70 20.42
C THR A 91 34.82 -35.94 20.73
N ASP A 92 34.19 -35.01 21.45
CA ASP A 92 32.76 -35.05 21.72
C ASP A 92 31.92 -34.78 20.46
N ILE A 93 30.68 -35.28 20.42
CA ILE A 93 29.80 -35.22 19.24
C ILE A 93 29.49 -33.77 18.85
N GLU A 94 29.25 -32.88 19.83
CA GLU A 94 28.93 -31.48 19.53
C GLU A 94 30.14 -30.73 18.98
N ALA A 95 31.32 -30.98 19.56
CA ALA A 95 32.58 -30.42 19.08
C ALA A 95 32.89 -30.91 17.65
N PHE A 96 32.63 -32.18 17.35
CA PHE A 96 32.83 -32.74 16.01
C PHE A 96 31.92 -32.08 14.96
N ARG A 97 30.65 -31.81 15.27
CA ARG A 97 29.73 -31.11 14.36
C ARG A 97 30.23 -29.72 14.00
N GLY A 98 30.73 -28.97 14.99
CA GLY A 98 31.31 -27.64 14.76
C GLY A 98 32.54 -27.69 13.86
N LEU A 99 33.45 -28.64 14.10
CA LEU A 99 34.65 -28.82 13.29
C LEU A 99 34.34 -29.29 11.87
N LEU A 100 33.37 -30.20 11.70
CA LEU A 100 32.93 -30.66 10.38
C LEU A 100 32.32 -29.52 9.56
N ALA A 101 31.52 -28.65 10.18
CA ALA A 101 30.93 -27.49 9.51
C ALA A 101 31.99 -26.48 9.07
N ALA A 102 33.01 -26.22 9.90
CA ALA A 102 34.12 -25.35 9.54
C ALA A 102 34.92 -25.89 8.35
N GLU A 103 35.16 -27.21 8.33
CA GLU A 103 35.92 -27.84 7.25
C GLU A 103 35.13 -27.91 5.93
N LEU A 104 33.81 -28.13 5.99
CA LEU A 104 32.93 -28.03 4.83
C LEU A 104 32.89 -26.61 4.26
N ALA A 105 32.94 -25.58 5.12
CA ALA A 105 33.03 -24.20 4.67
C ALA A 105 34.35 -23.94 3.92
N ASN A 106 35.48 -24.43 4.45
CA ASN A 106 36.78 -24.31 3.78
C ASN A 106 36.83 -25.03 2.43
N GLN A 107 36.22 -26.22 2.30
CA GLN A 107 36.11 -26.91 1.00
C GLN A 107 35.18 -26.20 0.01
N SER A 108 34.15 -25.50 0.48
CA SER A 108 33.24 -24.74 -0.38
C SER A 108 33.90 -23.50 -1.01
N ASP A 109 34.88 -22.90 -0.33
CA ASP A 109 35.65 -21.76 -0.86
C ASP A 109 36.64 -22.19 -1.96
N ASP A 110 37.23 -23.39 -1.86
CA ASP A 110 38.23 -23.89 -2.82
C ASP A 110 37.62 -24.47 -4.11
N ASN A 111 36.36 -24.91 -4.08
CA ASN A 111 35.66 -25.55 -5.21
C ASN A 111 34.77 -24.61 -6.04
N ASN A 112 35.04 -23.30 -6.02
CA ASN A 112 34.25 -22.30 -6.75
C ASN A 112 34.52 -22.32 -8.27
N ILE A 113 34.21 -23.44 -8.92
CA ILE A 113 33.95 -23.48 -10.36
C ILE A 113 32.54 -22.94 -10.56
N ARG A 114 32.49 -21.74 -11.15
CA ARG A 114 31.29 -20.99 -11.60
C ARG A 114 30.13 -21.90 -12.03
N SER A 115 29.23 -22.22 -11.11
CA SER A 115 27.88 -22.67 -11.42
C SER A 115 26.92 -21.56 -11.00
N MET A 116 26.52 -20.77 -11.98
CA MET A 116 25.57 -19.69 -11.83
C MET A 116 24.16 -20.29 -11.71
N THR A 117 23.86 -20.96 -10.60
CA THR A 117 22.48 -21.30 -10.24
C THR A 117 22.30 -21.08 -8.75
N GLY A 118 22.29 -19.80 -8.36
CA GLY A 118 21.70 -19.43 -7.08
C GLY A 118 20.22 -19.74 -7.16
N ILE A 119 19.78 -20.83 -6.51
CA ILE A 119 18.37 -21.02 -6.21
C ILE A 119 18.01 -19.95 -5.18
N SER A 120 17.62 -18.79 -5.69
CA SER A 120 16.92 -17.77 -4.91
C SER A 120 15.56 -18.34 -4.56
N LEU A 121 15.32 -18.59 -3.28
CA LEU A 121 13.98 -18.84 -2.72
C LEU A 121 13.16 -17.54 -2.73
N GLY A 122 13.00 -16.91 -3.90
CA GLY A 122 12.35 -15.62 -4.07
C GLY A 122 11.96 -15.34 -5.52
N ARG A 123 10.64 -15.29 -5.75
CA ARG A 123 9.93 -15.06 -7.04
C ARG A 123 10.17 -16.12 -8.12
N SER A 124 9.10 -16.51 -8.80
CA SER A 124 9.21 -17.41 -9.96
C SER A 124 10.10 -16.77 -11.03
N ASN A 125 10.79 -17.59 -11.84
CA ASN A 125 11.61 -17.08 -12.96
C ASN A 125 10.79 -16.19 -13.91
N PHE A 126 9.48 -16.43 -14.00
CA PHE A 126 8.52 -15.65 -14.78
C PHE A 126 8.26 -14.26 -14.18
N ASP A 127 8.08 -14.14 -12.87
CA ASP A 127 7.92 -12.84 -12.21
C ASP A 127 9.15 -11.96 -12.39
N GLN A 128 10.34 -12.58 -12.39
CA GLN A 128 11.61 -11.88 -12.63
C GLN A 128 11.71 -11.41 -14.09
N LEU A 129 11.34 -12.25 -15.06
CA LEU A 129 11.25 -11.89 -16.47
C LEU A 129 10.24 -10.76 -16.70
N ALA A 130 9.04 -10.89 -16.14
CA ALA A 130 7.98 -9.89 -16.23
C ALA A 130 8.42 -8.54 -15.63
N ALA A 131 9.09 -8.54 -14.48
CA ALA A 131 9.64 -7.35 -13.86
C ALA A 131 10.77 -6.72 -14.70
N ALA A 132 11.65 -7.54 -15.29
CA ALA A 132 12.73 -7.07 -16.16
C ALA A 132 12.20 -6.41 -17.44
N VAL A 133 11.22 -7.06 -18.10
CA VAL A 133 10.53 -6.51 -19.28
C VAL A 133 9.79 -5.23 -18.93
N THR A 134 9.06 -5.22 -17.82
CA THR A 134 8.33 -4.02 -17.33
C THR A 134 9.30 -2.85 -17.11
N ASN A 135 10.42 -3.07 -16.42
CA ASN A 135 11.43 -2.04 -16.20
C ASN A 135 12.03 -1.53 -17.51
N ALA A 136 12.37 -2.44 -18.44
CA ALA A 136 12.93 -2.08 -19.73
C ALA A 136 11.99 -1.20 -20.56
N LEU A 137 10.70 -1.56 -20.60
CA LEU A 137 9.68 -0.83 -21.35
C LEU A 137 9.37 0.53 -20.69
N LEU A 138 9.28 0.58 -19.36
CA LEU A 138 9.10 1.83 -18.62
C LEU A 138 10.29 2.78 -18.76
N HIS A 139 11.53 2.27 -18.67
CA HIS A 139 12.73 3.06 -18.92
C HIS A 139 12.78 3.56 -20.37
N ARG A 140 12.33 2.76 -21.34
CA ARG A 140 12.29 3.19 -22.75
C ARG A 140 11.26 4.29 -22.98
N ALA A 141 10.11 4.21 -22.31
CA ALA A 141 9.07 5.23 -22.32
C ALA A 141 9.50 6.54 -21.63
N SER A 142 10.13 6.44 -20.46
CA SER A 142 10.54 7.58 -19.64
C SER A 142 11.94 7.36 -19.03
N PRO A 143 13.03 7.57 -19.80
CA PRO A 143 14.39 7.29 -19.34
C PRO A 143 14.83 8.12 -18.12
N ALA A 144 14.24 9.30 -17.94
CA ALA A 144 14.54 10.19 -16.82
C ALA A 144 13.82 9.80 -15.52
N ALA A 145 12.71 9.04 -15.60
CA ALA A 145 11.87 8.73 -14.45
C ALA A 145 12.15 7.34 -13.87
N VAL A 146 12.70 6.42 -14.67
CA VAL A 146 12.90 5.01 -14.28
C VAL A 146 14.32 4.61 -14.57
N GLU A 147 15.07 4.18 -13.55
CA GLU A 147 16.41 3.63 -13.70
C GLU A 147 16.39 2.21 -14.25
N LEU A 148 17.38 1.88 -15.09
CA LEU A 148 17.47 0.58 -15.75
C LEU A 148 18.12 -0.44 -14.82
N THR A 149 17.40 -1.51 -14.51
CA THR A 149 17.95 -2.65 -13.76
C THR A 149 18.90 -3.48 -14.63
N ALA A 150 19.76 -4.28 -14.00
CA ALA A 150 20.69 -5.17 -14.72
C ALA A 150 19.93 -6.13 -15.65
N GLU A 151 18.83 -6.72 -15.17
CA GLU A 151 17.99 -7.64 -15.93
C GLU A 151 17.19 -6.93 -17.05
N GLY A 152 16.69 -5.72 -16.79
CA GLY A 152 15.96 -4.92 -17.78
C GLY A 152 16.83 -4.47 -18.97
N ARG A 153 18.16 -4.39 -18.79
CA ARG A 153 19.09 -3.99 -19.84
C ARG A 153 19.04 -4.91 -21.07
N ASN A 154 18.74 -6.19 -20.87
CA ASN A 154 18.66 -7.18 -21.93
C ASN A 154 17.49 -6.91 -22.90
N PHE A 155 16.39 -6.33 -22.40
CA PHE A 155 15.16 -6.12 -23.17
C PHE A 155 15.01 -4.70 -23.73
N ARG A 156 15.77 -3.72 -23.24
CA ARG A 156 15.67 -2.30 -23.65
C ARG A 156 15.78 -2.10 -25.17
N GLY A 157 16.68 -2.84 -25.83
CA GLY A 157 16.97 -2.70 -27.26
C GLY A 157 16.09 -3.54 -28.18
N MET A 158 15.20 -4.36 -27.63
CA MET A 158 14.41 -5.32 -28.42
C MET A 158 13.09 -4.70 -28.92
N PRO A 159 12.64 -5.03 -30.14
CA PRO A 159 11.30 -4.65 -30.57
C PRO A 159 10.26 -5.37 -29.71
N LEU A 160 9.05 -4.82 -29.59
CA LEU A 160 7.97 -5.43 -28.79
C LEU A 160 7.64 -6.85 -29.25
N LEU A 161 7.70 -7.12 -30.55
CA LEU A 161 7.56 -8.49 -31.09
C LEU A 161 8.73 -9.41 -30.69
N GLY A 162 9.94 -8.88 -30.52
CA GLY A 162 11.09 -9.64 -30.03
C GLY A 162 10.92 -10.01 -28.56
N ILE A 163 10.46 -9.05 -27.74
CA ILE A 163 10.11 -9.30 -26.33
C ILE A 163 8.97 -10.32 -26.24
N ALA A 164 7.92 -10.17 -27.05
CA ALA A 164 6.81 -11.10 -27.10
C ALA A 164 7.26 -12.52 -27.49
N LYS A 165 8.22 -12.63 -28.42
CA LYS A 165 8.84 -13.90 -28.80
C LYS A 165 9.55 -14.56 -27.62
N ASP A 166 10.39 -13.81 -26.91
CA ASP A 166 11.14 -14.33 -25.75
C ASP A 166 10.19 -14.78 -24.63
N VAL A 167 9.09 -14.03 -24.40
CA VAL A 167 8.05 -14.41 -23.43
C VAL A 167 7.28 -15.66 -23.87
N LEU A 168 6.95 -15.79 -25.16
CA LEU A 168 6.30 -16.98 -25.71
C LEU A 168 7.20 -18.23 -25.63
N GLU A 169 8.48 -18.09 -25.93
CA GLU A 169 9.47 -19.17 -25.83
C GLU A 169 9.71 -19.58 -24.37
N ALA A 170 9.75 -18.60 -23.44
CA ALA A 170 9.78 -18.88 -22.00
C ALA A 170 8.55 -19.67 -21.53
N ASN A 171 7.39 -19.44 -22.15
CA ASN A 171 6.14 -20.16 -21.90
C ASN A 171 6.02 -21.48 -22.69
N GLY A 172 7.09 -21.94 -23.34
CA GLY A 172 7.14 -23.22 -24.06
C GLY A 172 6.43 -23.22 -25.42
N VAL A 173 6.01 -22.06 -25.93
CA VAL A 173 5.41 -21.93 -27.27
C VAL A 173 6.53 -21.80 -28.30
N SER A 174 6.58 -22.72 -29.26
CA SER A 174 7.56 -22.63 -30.35
C SER A 174 7.20 -21.49 -31.30
N THR A 175 8.02 -20.45 -31.35
CA THR A 175 7.82 -19.31 -32.26
C THR A 175 8.44 -19.52 -33.65
N ARG A 176 9.10 -20.67 -33.85
CA ARG A 176 9.89 -20.96 -35.04
C ARG A 176 8.97 -21.12 -36.26
N GLY A 177 9.16 -20.26 -37.25
CA GLY A 177 8.37 -20.26 -38.49
C GLY A 177 7.08 -19.43 -38.42
N MET A 178 6.78 -18.77 -37.29
CA MET A 178 5.63 -17.86 -37.20
C MET A 178 5.90 -16.58 -38.01
N SER A 179 4.88 -16.12 -38.75
CA SER A 179 4.91 -14.78 -39.34
C SER A 179 4.78 -13.71 -38.25
N ARG A 180 5.10 -12.44 -38.55
CA ARG A 180 4.90 -11.33 -37.61
C ARG A 180 3.44 -11.20 -37.16
N GLN A 181 2.49 -11.56 -38.03
CA GLN A 181 1.07 -11.57 -37.70
C GLN A 181 0.72 -12.73 -36.77
N ASP A 182 1.23 -13.93 -37.05
CA ASP A 182 0.96 -15.10 -36.22
C ASP A 182 1.62 -14.97 -34.84
N LEU A 183 2.81 -14.36 -34.77
CA LEU A 183 3.50 -14.05 -33.51
C LEU A 183 2.73 -13.02 -32.67
N ALA A 184 2.23 -11.94 -33.30
CA ALA A 184 1.39 -10.95 -32.62
C ALA A 184 0.08 -11.56 -32.11
N ALA A 185 -0.56 -12.40 -32.93
CA ALA A 185 -1.79 -13.10 -32.56
C ALA A 185 -1.57 -14.14 -31.45
N ALA A 186 -0.44 -14.84 -31.46
CA ALA A 186 -0.06 -15.77 -30.40
C ALA A 186 0.26 -15.05 -29.09
N ALA A 187 0.96 -13.90 -29.15
CA ALA A 187 1.29 -13.09 -27.98
C ALA A 187 0.06 -12.43 -27.34
N LEU A 188 -0.92 -12.03 -28.15
CA LEU A 188 -2.17 -11.40 -27.71
C LEU A 188 -3.33 -12.40 -27.54
N GLN A 189 -3.06 -13.70 -27.75
CA GLN A 189 -3.99 -14.80 -27.51
C GLN A 189 -5.26 -14.80 -28.39
N GLN A 190 -5.17 -14.34 -29.64
CA GLN A 190 -6.31 -14.21 -30.57
C GLN A 190 -6.60 -15.47 -31.41
N ARG A 191 -5.68 -16.46 -31.46
CA ARG A 191 -5.89 -17.70 -32.23
C ARG A 191 -5.77 -18.94 -31.35
N GLY A 192 -6.91 -19.44 -30.88
CA GLY A 192 -7.00 -20.82 -30.41
C GLY A 192 -8.10 -21.04 -29.37
N GLY A 193 -9.29 -21.41 -29.82
CA GLY A 193 -10.25 -22.12 -28.98
C GLY A 193 -9.61 -23.42 -28.51
N GLY A 194 -9.10 -23.43 -27.28
CA GLY A 194 -8.48 -24.60 -26.69
C GLY A 194 -7.43 -24.23 -25.65
N LEU A 195 -7.80 -24.42 -24.38
CA LEU A 195 -6.98 -24.41 -23.18
C LEU A 195 -6.48 -23.04 -22.69
N HIS A 196 -6.98 -22.69 -21.51
CA HIS A 196 -6.69 -21.51 -20.71
C HIS A 196 -5.23 -21.45 -20.25
N THR A 197 -4.30 -21.02 -21.10
CA THR A 197 -2.98 -20.55 -20.67
C THR A 197 -2.94 -19.04 -20.80
N THR A 198 -3.41 -18.31 -19.78
CA THR A 198 -3.28 -16.85 -19.71
C THR A 198 -1.86 -16.47 -20.11
N THR A 199 -1.67 -15.86 -21.27
CA THR A 199 -0.31 -15.53 -21.70
C THR A 199 0.17 -14.35 -20.86
N ASP A 200 1.36 -14.45 -20.26
CA ASP A 200 1.86 -13.45 -19.31
C ASP A 200 2.20 -12.11 -19.98
N PHE A 201 2.38 -12.09 -21.30
CA PHE A 201 2.67 -10.88 -22.07
C PHE A 201 1.54 -9.83 -21.96
N PRO A 202 0.25 -10.17 -22.16
CA PRO A 202 -0.85 -9.29 -21.80
C PRO A 202 -0.83 -8.78 -20.36
N GLY A 203 -0.47 -9.62 -19.39
CA GLY A 203 -0.33 -9.22 -17.98
C GLY A 203 0.78 -8.20 -17.76
N ILE A 204 1.93 -8.36 -18.42
CA ILE A 204 3.04 -7.39 -18.39
C ILE A 204 2.59 -6.04 -18.98
N LEU A 205 1.91 -6.07 -20.13
CA LEU A 205 1.40 -4.85 -20.78
C LEU A 205 0.35 -4.14 -19.91
N ALA A 206 -0.53 -4.89 -19.25
CA ALA A 206 -1.51 -4.37 -18.31
C ALA A 206 -0.84 -3.69 -17.10
N ASN A 207 0.20 -4.32 -16.55
CA ASN A 207 0.97 -3.77 -15.43
C ASN A 207 1.65 -2.45 -15.80
N ILE A 208 2.31 -2.38 -16.95
CA ILE A 208 2.92 -1.14 -17.46
C ILE A 208 1.87 -0.04 -17.62
N THR A 209 0.72 -0.39 -18.21
CA THR A 209 -0.41 0.52 -18.40
C THR A 209 -0.91 1.06 -17.05
N ASN A 210 -1.09 0.20 -16.04
CA ASN A 210 -1.51 0.62 -14.71
C ASN A 210 -0.47 1.50 -14.01
N THR A 211 0.82 1.13 -14.06
CA THR A 211 1.90 1.92 -13.45
C THR A 211 2.02 3.31 -14.09
N THR A 212 2.03 3.39 -15.42
CA THR A 212 2.13 4.67 -16.15
C THR A 212 0.90 5.53 -15.91
N LEU A 213 -0.30 4.95 -15.95
CA LEU A 213 -1.55 5.66 -15.66
C LEU A 213 -1.56 6.21 -14.24
N ARG A 214 -1.20 5.39 -13.24
CA ARG A 214 -1.17 5.80 -11.84
C ARG A 214 -0.16 6.90 -11.58
N ALA A 215 1.03 6.80 -12.17
CA ALA A 215 2.05 7.83 -12.07
C ALA A 215 1.56 9.17 -12.65
N ALA A 216 0.92 9.15 -13.82
CA ALA A 216 0.38 10.34 -14.45
C ALA A 216 -0.80 10.95 -13.66
N TYR A 217 -1.64 10.10 -13.07
CA TYR A 217 -2.73 10.53 -12.19
C TYR A 217 -2.22 11.24 -10.93
N GLN A 218 -1.16 10.71 -10.30
CA GLN A 218 -0.55 11.32 -9.11
C GLN A 218 0.25 12.59 -9.42
N ALA A 219 0.87 12.65 -10.60
CA ALA A 219 1.67 13.80 -11.02
C ALA A 219 0.82 14.98 -11.52
N ALA A 220 -0.43 14.75 -11.91
CA ALA A 220 -1.32 15.79 -12.39
C ALA A 220 -1.63 16.80 -11.26
N PRO A 221 -1.45 18.11 -11.49
CA PRO A 221 -1.66 19.12 -10.47
C PRO A 221 -3.15 19.22 -10.10
N GLN A 222 -3.45 19.16 -8.81
CA GLN A 222 -4.80 19.28 -8.25
C GLN A 222 -4.82 20.36 -7.18
N THR A 223 -5.29 21.54 -7.56
CA THR A 223 -5.34 22.75 -6.72
C THR A 223 -6.37 22.68 -5.59
N PHE A 224 -7.38 21.83 -5.72
CA PHE A 224 -8.49 21.74 -4.78
C PHE A 224 -8.17 20.93 -3.51
N ARG A 225 -7.10 20.13 -3.49
CA ARG A 225 -6.76 19.22 -2.38
C ARG A 225 -6.75 19.89 -0.99
N PRO A 226 -6.25 21.13 -0.81
CA PRO A 226 -6.28 21.81 0.49
C PRO A 226 -7.69 22.19 0.99
N LEU A 227 -8.68 22.25 0.09
CA LEU A 227 -10.05 22.71 0.38
C LEU A 227 -11.02 21.56 0.70
N VAL A 228 -10.59 20.33 0.46
CA VAL A 228 -11.47 19.16 0.42
C VAL A 228 -11.16 18.22 1.57
N ARG A 229 -12.21 17.67 2.19
CA ARG A 229 -12.10 16.48 3.02
C ARG A 229 -12.35 15.23 2.19
N GLU A 230 -11.39 14.32 2.19
CA GLU A 230 -11.54 13.01 1.54
C GLU A 230 -12.29 12.05 2.46
N THR A 231 -13.26 11.32 1.91
CA THR A 231 -14.01 10.28 2.61
C THR A 231 -14.17 9.04 1.74
N THR A 232 -14.62 7.95 2.34
CA THR A 232 -14.93 6.69 1.66
C THR A 232 -16.41 6.36 1.84
N ALA A 233 -17.07 5.94 0.77
CA ALA A 233 -18.44 5.44 0.80
C ALA A 233 -18.46 3.93 0.59
N VAL A 234 -19.30 3.24 1.37
CA VAL A 234 -19.44 1.78 1.34
C VAL A 234 -20.19 1.31 0.09
N ASP A 235 -21.18 2.09 -0.38
CA ASP A 235 -22.02 1.74 -1.52
C ASP A 235 -22.40 2.96 -2.38
N PHE A 236 -23.07 2.71 -3.51
CA PHE A 236 -23.57 3.73 -4.44
C PHE A 236 -24.88 4.39 -4.01
N LYS A 237 -25.39 4.09 -2.80
CA LYS A 237 -26.66 4.67 -2.36
C LYS A 237 -26.48 6.15 -2.07
N PRO A 238 -27.57 6.94 -2.12
CA PRO A 238 -27.54 8.33 -1.70
C PRO A 238 -27.02 8.45 -0.27
N ILE A 239 -25.88 9.10 -0.14
CA ILE A 239 -25.25 9.41 1.12
C ILE A 239 -25.95 10.64 1.64
N THR A 240 -26.35 10.58 2.91
CA THR A 240 -26.89 11.72 3.65
C THR A 240 -25.85 12.16 4.66
N ARG A 241 -25.48 13.43 4.63
CA ARG A 241 -24.67 14.08 5.66
C ARG A 241 -25.56 15.03 6.43
N ALA A 242 -25.81 14.68 7.70
CA ALA A 242 -26.41 15.60 8.64
C ALA A 242 -25.33 16.58 9.09
N GLN A 243 -25.59 17.87 8.90
CA GLN A 243 -24.87 18.94 9.56
C GLN A 243 -25.56 19.20 10.89
N PHE A 244 -24.96 18.72 11.96
CA PHE A 244 -25.40 19.08 13.29
C PHE A 244 -25.05 20.56 13.52
N GLY A 245 -26.05 21.34 13.88
CA GLY A 245 -25.87 22.70 14.34
C GLY A 245 -25.16 22.75 15.69
N GLU A 246 -24.81 23.96 16.10
CA GLU A 246 -24.13 24.18 17.37
C GLU A 246 -25.01 23.83 18.56
N ALA A 247 -24.36 23.41 19.65
CA ALA A 247 -25.05 23.19 20.90
C ALA A 247 -25.69 24.50 21.39
N PRO A 248 -26.93 24.46 21.90
CA PRO A 248 -27.61 25.65 22.38
C PRO A 248 -26.82 26.29 23.53
N ALA A 249 -26.81 27.63 23.56
CA ALA A 249 -26.08 28.38 24.58
C ALA A 249 -26.50 27.96 26.00
N LEU A 250 -25.52 27.82 26.88
CA LEU A 250 -25.78 27.49 28.29
C LEU A 250 -26.48 28.66 28.97
N GLU A 251 -27.69 28.42 29.46
CA GLU A 251 -28.41 29.40 30.26
C GLU A 251 -27.93 29.35 31.72
N LYS A 252 -27.78 30.52 32.34
CA LYS A 252 -27.45 30.61 33.77
C LYS A 252 -28.63 30.08 34.58
N VAL A 253 -28.43 28.96 35.26
CA VAL A 253 -29.41 28.36 36.17
C VAL A 253 -29.14 28.86 37.59
N ASN A 254 -30.17 29.37 38.27
CA ASN A 254 -30.09 29.74 39.68
C ASN A 254 -30.12 28.47 40.56
N GLU A 255 -29.77 28.56 41.85
CA GLU A 255 -29.68 27.38 42.76
C GLU A 255 -30.99 26.56 42.88
N HIS A 256 -32.12 27.10 42.41
CA HIS A 256 -33.42 26.43 42.34
C HIS A 256 -34.04 26.44 40.93
N GLY A 257 -33.27 26.78 39.90
CA GLY A 257 -33.73 26.82 38.51
C GLY A 257 -33.74 25.43 37.87
N GLU A 258 -34.71 25.19 36.98
CA GLU A 258 -34.73 23.99 36.14
C GLU A 258 -33.84 24.19 34.91
N PHE A 259 -33.07 23.16 34.54
CA PHE A 259 -32.29 23.14 33.30
C PHE A 259 -33.23 23.08 32.10
N LYS A 260 -33.21 24.13 31.25
CA LYS A 260 -33.99 24.12 30.02
C LYS A 260 -33.36 23.19 28.99
N ARG A 261 -34.20 22.40 28.32
CA ARG A 261 -33.78 21.57 27.19
C ARG A 261 -33.62 22.44 25.95
N GLY A 262 -32.41 22.47 25.41
CA GLY A 262 -32.18 23.09 24.11
C GLY A 262 -32.42 22.11 22.96
N THR A 263 -32.68 22.66 21.77
CA THR A 263 -32.83 21.88 20.52
C THR A 263 -31.65 22.20 19.61
N ILE A 264 -31.11 21.20 18.94
CA ILE A 264 -30.03 21.35 17.96
C ILE A 264 -30.68 21.48 16.57
N ALA A 265 -30.30 22.51 15.81
CA ALA A 265 -30.73 22.64 14.42
C ALA A 265 -29.97 21.64 13.54
N GLU A 266 -30.63 21.00 12.57
CA GLU A 266 -29.99 20.04 11.67
C GLU A 266 -30.14 20.49 10.22
N GLY A 267 -29.01 20.60 9.51
CA GLY A 267 -28.96 20.69 8.05
C GLY A 267 -28.74 19.31 7.44
N LYS A 268 -29.17 19.10 6.19
CA LYS A 268 -28.96 17.82 5.49
C LYS A 268 -28.50 18.05 4.07
N GLU A 269 -27.32 17.53 3.74
CA GLU A 269 -26.84 17.44 2.36
C GLU A 269 -26.88 15.99 1.88
N SER A 270 -27.23 15.78 0.61
CA SER A 270 -27.20 14.45 0.01
C SER A 270 -26.51 14.45 -1.34
N TYR A 271 -25.76 13.39 -1.59
CA TYR A 271 -25.07 13.15 -2.86
C TYR A 271 -24.91 11.64 -3.10
N LYS A 272 -24.57 11.25 -4.32
CA LYS A 272 -24.34 9.85 -4.71
C LYS A 272 -23.03 9.74 -5.47
N ILE A 273 -22.32 8.62 -5.31
CA ILE A 273 -21.15 8.31 -6.12
C ILE A 273 -21.60 7.95 -7.54
N ALA A 274 -20.83 8.39 -8.53
CA ALA A 274 -20.96 7.99 -9.92
C ALA A 274 -19.69 7.28 -10.39
N THR A 275 -19.87 6.31 -11.30
CA THR A 275 -18.77 5.61 -11.95
C THR A 275 -18.44 6.29 -13.26
N TYR A 276 -17.20 6.74 -13.40
CA TYR A 276 -16.64 7.28 -14.63
C TYR A 276 -15.66 6.28 -15.20
N GLY A 277 -15.80 5.89 -16.45
CA GLY A 277 -14.84 4.97 -17.04
C GLY A 277 -14.77 5.04 -18.55
N LYS A 278 -13.63 4.59 -19.08
CA LYS A 278 -13.40 4.48 -20.51
C LYS A 278 -12.48 3.31 -20.80
N ILE A 279 -12.80 2.57 -21.85
CA ILE A 279 -11.97 1.44 -22.31
C ILE A 279 -10.87 1.99 -23.20
N VAL A 280 -9.65 1.58 -22.88
CA VAL A 280 -8.44 1.79 -23.66
C VAL A 280 -8.09 0.48 -24.35
N ALA A 281 -7.95 0.49 -25.67
CA ALA A 281 -7.53 -0.70 -26.41
C ALA A 281 -6.12 -0.54 -26.97
N ILE A 282 -5.26 -1.51 -26.69
CA ILE A 282 -3.98 -1.72 -27.36
C ILE A 282 -4.22 -2.73 -28.47
N THR A 283 -4.17 -2.28 -29.72
CA THR A 283 -4.45 -3.14 -30.87
C THR A 283 -3.19 -3.90 -31.32
N ARG A 284 -3.38 -5.02 -32.02
CA ARG A 284 -2.28 -5.74 -32.67
C ARG A 284 -1.46 -4.88 -33.63
N GLN A 285 -2.04 -3.82 -34.19
CA GLN A 285 -1.33 -2.94 -35.12
C GLN A 285 -0.23 -2.17 -34.41
N VAL A 286 -0.48 -1.72 -33.17
CA VAL A 286 0.51 -1.06 -32.32
C VAL A 286 1.67 -2.02 -32.03
N LEU A 287 1.36 -3.29 -31.75
CA LEU A 287 2.38 -4.33 -31.52
C LEU A 287 3.22 -4.62 -32.79
N ILE A 288 2.58 -4.72 -33.95
CA ILE A 288 3.26 -5.01 -35.23
C ILE A 288 4.14 -3.83 -35.67
N ASN A 289 3.66 -2.60 -35.45
CA ASN A 289 4.35 -1.36 -35.81
C ASN A 289 5.42 -0.95 -34.78
N ASP A 290 5.54 -1.68 -33.66
CA ASP A 290 6.48 -1.39 -32.56
C ASP A 290 6.34 0.04 -32.00
N ASP A 291 5.11 0.57 -31.98
CA ASP A 291 4.82 1.92 -31.50
C ASP A 291 4.73 1.93 -29.97
N LEU A 292 5.91 1.87 -29.32
CA LEU A 292 5.99 1.94 -27.86
C LEU A 292 5.52 3.30 -27.32
N ASP A 293 5.73 4.37 -28.06
CA ASP A 293 5.36 5.71 -27.63
C ASP A 293 3.85 5.80 -27.37
N ALA A 294 3.03 5.13 -28.18
CA ALA A 294 1.60 5.00 -27.95
C ALA A 294 1.26 4.30 -26.61
N PHE A 295 2.03 3.29 -26.20
CA PHE A 295 1.85 2.57 -24.92
C PHE A 295 2.13 3.43 -23.69
N ALA A 296 2.98 4.44 -23.80
CA ALA A 296 3.27 5.34 -22.68
C ALA A 296 2.35 6.55 -22.65
N ARG A 297 2.12 7.17 -23.81
CA ARG A 297 1.36 8.43 -23.92
C ARG A 297 -0.11 8.23 -23.60
N LEU A 298 -0.70 7.15 -24.09
CA LEU A 298 -2.14 6.96 -23.99
C LEU A 298 -2.56 6.71 -22.52
N PRO A 299 -1.98 5.75 -21.77
CA PRO A 299 -2.33 5.57 -20.36
C PRO A 299 -2.01 6.80 -19.49
N SER A 300 -0.91 7.50 -19.80
CA SER A 300 -0.55 8.76 -19.13
C SER A 300 -1.62 9.83 -19.33
N ALA A 301 -2.09 10.02 -20.58
CA ALA A 301 -3.17 10.95 -20.88
C ALA A 301 -4.47 10.61 -20.14
N PHE A 302 -4.82 9.33 -20.04
CA PHE A 302 -5.99 8.90 -19.25
C PHE A 302 -5.82 9.13 -17.74
N GLY A 303 -4.62 8.92 -17.20
CA GLY A 303 -4.32 9.23 -15.80
C GLY A 303 -4.48 10.73 -15.51
N THR A 304 -3.96 11.58 -16.38
CA THR A 304 -4.11 13.04 -16.29
C THR A 304 -5.58 13.46 -16.41
N GLN A 305 -6.32 12.89 -17.36
CA GLN A 305 -7.76 13.15 -17.52
C GLN A 305 -8.60 12.71 -16.31
N ALA A 306 -8.25 11.59 -15.68
CA ALA A 306 -8.92 11.16 -14.45
C ALA A 306 -8.68 12.16 -13.30
N ALA A 307 -7.47 12.72 -13.16
CA ALA A 307 -7.19 13.75 -12.17
C ALA A 307 -7.87 15.10 -12.49
N GLN A 308 -8.05 15.40 -13.78
CA GLN A 308 -8.80 16.57 -14.24
C GLN A 308 -10.29 16.41 -13.99
N LEU A 309 -10.87 15.22 -14.16
CA LEU A 309 -12.25 14.92 -13.81
C LEU A 309 -12.53 15.24 -12.33
N GLU A 310 -11.66 14.81 -11.41
CA GLU A 310 -11.85 15.15 -9.99
C GLU A 310 -11.84 16.66 -9.75
N SER A 311 -10.92 17.36 -10.42
CA SER A 311 -10.85 18.82 -10.35
C SER A 311 -12.11 19.47 -10.92
N ASP A 312 -12.63 18.97 -12.04
CA ASP A 312 -13.85 19.49 -12.67
C ASP A 312 -15.06 19.28 -11.75
N LEU A 313 -15.17 18.12 -11.09
CA LEU A 313 -16.26 17.82 -10.16
C LEU A 313 -16.22 18.74 -8.94
N VAL A 314 -15.04 18.97 -8.35
CA VAL A 314 -14.89 19.81 -7.16
C VAL A 314 -15.09 21.29 -7.49
N TRP A 315 -14.38 21.82 -8.49
CA TRP A 315 -14.53 23.22 -8.89
C TRP A 315 -15.91 23.50 -9.51
N GLY A 316 -16.52 22.50 -10.13
CA GLY A 316 -17.90 22.57 -10.61
C GLY A 316 -18.89 22.89 -9.49
N GLN A 317 -18.71 22.37 -8.27
CA GLN A 317 -19.58 22.71 -7.13
C GLN A 317 -19.45 24.18 -6.71
N ILE A 318 -18.25 24.78 -6.81
CA ILE A 318 -18.04 26.19 -6.45
C ILE A 318 -18.59 27.10 -7.57
N LEU A 319 -18.28 26.79 -8.82
CA LEU A 319 -18.65 27.62 -9.96
C LEU A 319 -20.16 27.58 -10.25
N SER A 320 -20.78 26.39 -10.20
CA SER A 320 -22.22 26.24 -10.51
C SER A 320 -23.14 26.89 -9.49
N ASN A 321 -22.64 27.23 -8.30
CA ASN A 321 -23.40 27.84 -7.21
C ASN A 321 -24.70 27.07 -6.88
N PRO A 322 -24.60 25.76 -6.54
CA PRO A 322 -25.76 24.89 -6.41
C PRO A 322 -26.66 25.31 -5.25
N LEU A 323 -27.92 24.88 -5.29
CA LEU A 323 -28.83 24.98 -4.14
C LEU A 323 -28.36 24.04 -3.03
N MET A 324 -28.30 24.57 -1.81
CA MET A 324 -28.02 23.83 -0.58
C MET A 324 -29.32 23.19 -0.06
N GLY A 325 -29.22 22.40 1.02
CA GLY A 325 -30.35 21.68 1.64
C GLY A 325 -31.46 22.59 2.19
N ASP A 326 -31.20 23.89 2.35
CA ASP A 326 -32.17 24.91 2.72
C ASP A 326 -32.89 25.56 1.51
N GLY A 327 -32.53 25.15 0.28
CA GLY A 327 -33.09 25.68 -0.96
C GLY A 327 -32.50 27.03 -1.39
N VAL A 328 -31.46 27.52 -0.72
CA VAL A 328 -30.75 28.75 -1.08
C VAL A 328 -29.44 28.38 -1.80
N ALA A 329 -29.04 29.19 -2.79
CA ALA A 329 -27.78 28.97 -3.50
C ALA A 329 -26.57 29.09 -2.56
N LEU A 330 -25.52 28.31 -2.81
CA LEU A 330 -24.28 28.30 -2.04
C LEU A 330 -23.81 29.71 -1.66
N PHE A 331 -23.59 30.57 -2.64
CA PHE A 331 -23.25 31.98 -2.48
C PHE A 331 -24.51 32.84 -2.60
N HIS A 332 -24.95 33.38 -1.47
CA HIS A 332 -26.14 34.22 -1.39
C HIS A 332 -26.05 35.21 -0.23
N ALA A 333 -26.77 36.33 -0.34
CA ALA A 333 -26.83 37.33 0.73
C ALA A 333 -27.37 36.76 2.05
N SER A 334 -28.34 35.84 1.99
CA SER A 334 -28.90 35.13 3.17
C SER A 334 -27.85 34.30 3.91
N HIS A 335 -26.87 33.76 3.18
CA HIS A 335 -25.74 33.02 3.72
C HIS A 335 -24.61 33.95 4.16
N LYS A 336 -24.72 35.27 4.02
CA LYS A 336 -23.68 36.24 4.43
C LYS A 336 -22.28 35.88 3.90
N ASN A 337 -22.22 35.21 2.75
CA ASN A 337 -20.99 34.72 2.14
C ASN A 337 -20.78 35.26 0.72
N LEU A 338 -21.56 36.26 0.34
CA LEU A 338 -21.44 37.00 -0.91
C LEU A 338 -21.01 38.44 -0.60
N MET A 339 -19.81 38.80 -1.04
CA MET A 339 -19.22 40.13 -0.88
C MET A 339 -19.68 41.08 -1.99
N VAL A 340 -19.46 42.38 -1.77
CA VAL A 340 -19.63 43.38 -2.83
C VAL A 340 -18.54 43.25 -3.89
N ALA A 341 -18.95 43.26 -5.16
CA ALA A 341 -18.08 43.24 -6.35
C ALA A 341 -16.98 44.30 -6.26
N ARG A 342 -15.74 43.86 -6.00
CA ARG A 342 -14.57 44.73 -5.86
C ARG A 342 -13.30 44.01 -6.28
N ALA A 343 -12.31 44.78 -6.71
CA ALA A 343 -10.98 44.26 -6.98
C ALA A 343 -10.25 43.89 -5.68
N ILE A 344 -9.22 43.05 -5.76
CA ILE A 344 -8.40 42.66 -4.60
C ILE A 344 -7.68 43.89 -4.06
N ASP A 345 -7.97 44.21 -2.79
CA ASP A 345 -7.41 45.32 -2.01
C ASP A 345 -7.65 45.07 -0.50
N ILE A 346 -7.09 45.91 0.38
CA ILE A 346 -7.16 45.78 1.85
C ILE A 346 -8.61 45.77 2.34
N ASP A 347 -9.42 46.71 1.87
CA ASP A 347 -10.82 46.87 2.30
C ASP A 347 -11.69 45.63 1.99
N PRO A 348 -11.78 45.14 0.74
CA PRO A 348 -12.61 43.97 0.42
C PRO A 348 -12.08 42.66 1.03
N VAL A 349 -10.75 42.51 1.20
CA VAL A 349 -10.20 41.33 1.91
C VAL A 349 -10.52 41.39 3.41
N SER A 350 -10.52 42.59 3.99
CA SER A 350 -10.93 42.80 5.39
C SER A 350 -12.43 42.54 5.57
N GLU A 351 -13.27 42.98 4.62
CA GLU A 351 -14.70 42.64 4.56
C GLU A 351 -14.91 41.13 4.57
N GLY A 352 -14.19 40.39 3.72
CA GLY A 352 -14.23 38.93 3.69
C GLY A 352 -13.85 38.30 5.04
N ARG A 353 -12.81 38.79 5.71
CA ARG A 353 -12.47 38.31 7.08
C ARG A 353 -13.56 38.59 8.08
N THR A 354 -14.21 39.75 8.00
CA THR A 354 -15.33 40.09 8.87
C THR A 354 -16.51 39.15 8.62
N LEU A 355 -16.81 38.76 7.38
CA LEU A 355 -17.85 37.78 7.07
C LEU A 355 -17.56 36.43 7.74
N PHE A 356 -16.33 35.92 7.62
CA PHE A 356 -15.92 34.67 8.28
C PHE A 356 -16.02 34.75 9.81
N ALA A 357 -15.53 35.85 10.41
CA ALA A 357 -15.53 36.01 11.86
C ALA A 357 -16.95 36.19 12.44
N LEU A 358 -17.85 36.85 11.70
CA LEU A 358 -19.24 37.09 12.09
C LEU A 358 -20.19 35.98 11.63
N GLN A 359 -19.64 34.89 11.10
CA GLN A 359 -20.43 33.77 10.64
C GLN A 359 -21.11 33.07 11.82
N THR A 360 -22.43 32.91 11.71
CA THR A 360 -23.24 32.28 12.75
C THR A 360 -23.48 30.80 12.44
N GLY A 361 -23.69 30.03 13.50
CA GLY A 361 -24.20 28.67 13.44
C GLY A 361 -25.57 28.56 12.77
N LEU A 362 -26.00 27.33 12.53
CA LEU A 362 -27.34 27.01 12.02
C LEU A 362 -28.47 27.52 12.94
N ASP A 363 -28.16 27.82 14.20
CA ASP A 363 -29.05 28.44 15.18
C ASP A 363 -29.22 29.97 14.99
N GLY A 364 -28.42 30.58 14.12
CA GLY A 364 -28.42 32.01 13.82
C GLY A 364 -27.90 32.91 14.95
N LYS A 365 -27.38 32.33 16.03
CA LYS A 365 -27.00 33.05 17.26
C LYS A 365 -25.58 32.77 17.71
N THR A 366 -25.12 31.54 17.57
CA THR A 366 -23.78 31.15 18.01
C THR A 366 -22.75 31.62 16.99
N ILE A 367 -21.75 32.39 17.42
CA ILE A 367 -20.65 32.84 16.57
C ILE A 367 -19.61 31.72 16.50
N ILE A 368 -19.27 31.28 15.28
CA ILE A 368 -18.32 30.17 15.06
C ILE A 368 -16.87 30.67 15.12
N GLY A 369 -16.63 31.93 14.73
CA GLY A 369 -15.30 32.54 14.78
C GLY A 369 -14.33 31.94 13.74
N LEU A 370 -14.83 31.67 12.53
CA LEU A 370 -14.01 31.13 11.44
C LEU A 370 -13.00 32.17 10.94
N ALA A 371 -11.90 31.68 10.36
CA ALA A 371 -10.89 32.53 9.73
C ALA A 371 -10.54 31.99 8.33
N PRO A 372 -10.45 32.87 7.32
CA PRO A 372 -10.00 32.45 6.00
C PRO A 372 -8.51 32.12 6.02
N ALA A 373 -8.13 31.08 5.29
CA ALA A 373 -6.75 30.60 5.14
C ALA A 373 -6.28 30.57 3.68
N TYR A 374 -7.23 30.50 2.74
CA TYR A 374 -6.97 30.43 1.31
C TYR A 374 -7.60 31.63 0.60
N LEU A 375 -6.84 32.24 -0.29
CA LEU A 375 -7.31 33.19 -1.29
C LEU A 375 -7.30 32.49 -2.65
N ILE A 376 -8.48 32.19 -3.17
CA ILE A 376 -8.68 31.45 -4.40
C ILE A 376 -8.94 32.45 -5.53
N VAL A 377 -8.10 32.43 -6.56
CA VAL A 377 -8.14 33.40 -7.64
C VAL A 377 -8.06 32.73 -9.01
N PRO A 378 -8.66 33.34 -10.04
CA PRO A 378 -8.36 32.99 -11.41
C PRO A 378 -6.88 33.26 -11.73
N VAL A 379 -6.33 32.55 -12.71
CA VAL A 379 -4.92 32.71 -13.14
C VAL A 379 -4.68 34.13 -13.65
N ALA A 380 -5.68 34.74 -14.30
CA ALA A 380 -5.61 36.14 -14.73
C ALA A 380 -5.35 37.13 -13.57
N MET A 381 -5.73 36.77 -12.33
CA MET A 381 -5.56 37.60 -11.13
C MET A 381 -4.42 37.15 -10.21
N GLN A 382 -3.71 36.06 -10.55
CA GLN A 382 -2.66 35.50 -9.71
C GLN A 382 -1.58 36.54 -9.37
N THR A 383 -1.05 37.26 -10.37
CA THR A 383 -0.03 38.28 -10.14
C THR A 383 -0.53 39.41 -9.23
N ARG A 384 -1.81 39.78 -9.33
CA ARG A 384 -2.40 40.81 -8.47
C ARG A 384 -2.52 40.33 -7.02
N ALA A 385 -2.90 39.06 -6.82
CA ALA A 385 -2.95 38.45 -5.49
C ALA A 385 -1.53 38.32 -4.88
N GLU A 386 -0.54 37.93 -5.68
CA GLU A 386 0.86 37.84 -5.26
C GLU A 386 1.43 39.22 -4.88
N GLN A 387 1.12 40.26 -5.66
CA GLN A 387 1.49 41.63 -5.33
C GLN A 387 0.87 42.09 -4.02
N PHE A 388 -0.40 41.78 -3.78
CA PHE A 388 -1.09 42.11 -2.53
C PHE A 388 -0.44 41.43 -1.31
N LEU A 389 -0.12 40.14 -1.39
CA LEU A 389 0.52 39.43 -0.26
C LEU A 389 2.02 39.74 -0.11
N GLY A 390 2.70 40.04 -1.22
CA GLY A 390 4.15 40.29 -1.29
C GLY A 390 4.55 41.75 -1.09
N GLN A 391 3.62 42.65 -0.76
CA GLN A 391 3.92 44.07 -0.57
C GLN A 391 4.67 44.31 0.75
N ILE A 392 6.01 44.16 0.71
CA ILE A 392 6.89 44.31 1.88
C ILE A 392 7.19 45.80 2.19
N SER A 393 7.10 46.71 1.20
CA SER A 393 7.33 48.15 1.39
C SER A 393 6.39 48.99 0.52
N PRO A 394 5.22 49.39 1.05
CA PRO A 394 4.33 50.30 0.33
C PRO A 394 4.86 51.73 0.31
N ALA A 395 4.51 52.49 -0.73
CA ALA A 395 4.89 53.90 -0.85
C ALA A 395 4.21 54.81 0.20
N LYS A 396 3.15 54.33 0.86
CA LYS A 396 2.44 55.02 1.93
C LYS A 396 2.18 54.05 3.09
N THR A 397 2.30 54.53 4.31
CA THR A 397 2.01 53.73 5.52
C THR A 397 0.57 53.21 5.60
N ALA A 398 -0.38 53.86 4.93
CA ALA A 398 -1.78 53.42 4.84
C ALA A 398 -1.98 52.17 3.96
N ASP A 399 -1.05 51.89 3.05
CA ASP A 399 -1.14 50.79 2.09
C ASP A 399 -0.39 49.53 2.59
N VAL A 400 0.06 49.53 3.86
CA VAL A 400 0.74 48.38 4.47
C VAL A 400 -0.29 47.28 4.72
N VAL A 401 -0.18 46.19 3.96
CA VAL A 401 -0.97 44.98 4.19
C VAL A 401 -0.57 44.40 5.55
N PRO A 402 -1.50 44.30 6.53
CA PRO A 402 -1.18 43.76 7.85
C PRO A 402 -0.65 42.33 7.77
N THR A 403 0.30 41.97 8.64
CA THR A 403 0.91 40.62 8.69
C THR A 403 -0.11 39.50 8.87
N SER A 404 -1.30 39.80 9.42
CA SER A 404 -2.39 38.83 9.54
C SER A 404 -3.07 38.51 8.21
N LEU A 405 -3.05 39.42 7.22
CA LEU A 405 -3.53 39.19 5.85
C LEU A 405 -2.49 38.43 5.00
N GLN A 406 -1.20 38.64 5.27
CA GLN A 406 -0.10 37.94 4.59
C GLN A 406 -0.07 36.42 4.86
N ARG A 407 -0.85 35.92 5.83
CA ARG A 407 -0.94 34.49 6.15
C ARG A 407 -1.87 33.71 5.21
N LEU A 408 -2.62 34.39 4.34
CA LEU A 408 -3.45 33.74 3.33
C LEU A 408 -2.55 33.05 2.31
N SER A 409 -2.89 31.82 1.92
CA SER A 409 -2.21 31.11 0.84
C SER A 409 -3.00 31.24 -0.46
N ILE A 410 -2.30 31.54 -1.56
CA ILE A 410 -2.94 31.73 -2.87
C ILE A 410 -3.15 30.37 -3.53
N ILE A 411 -4.36 30.14 -4.01
CA ILE A 411 -4.70 29.02 -4.90
C ILE A 411 -5.14 29.64 -6.23
N ALA A 412 -4.27 29.53 -7.24
CA ALA A 412 -4.59 29.96 -8.60
C ALA A 412 -5.15 28.77 -9.40
N GLU A 413 -6.38 28.91 -9.93
CA GLU A 413 -7.03 27.83 -10.66
C GLU A 413 -7.47 28.25 -12.08
N PRO A 414 -6.98 27.59 -13.16
CA PRO A 414 -7.32 27.92 -14.54
C PRO A 414 -8.81 27.75 -14.88
N ARG A 415 -9.51 26.83 -14.21
CA ARG A 415 -10.94 26.59 -14.42
C ARG A 415 -11.81 27.77 -14.02
N LEU A 416 -11.34 28.62 -13.11
CA LEU A 416 -12.07 29.83 -12.73
C LEU A 416 -12.11 30.83 -13.87
N ASP A 417 -11.06 30.92 -14.71
CA ASP A 417 -11.04 31.77 -15.90
C ASP A 417 -11.86 31.17 -17.05
N LYS A 418 -11.63 29.89 -17.35
CA LYS A 418 -12.15 29.24 -18.56
C LYS A 418 -13.58 28.73 -18.39
N GLY A 419 -13.99 28.41 -17.16
CA GLY A 419 -15.20 27.65 -16.90
C GLY A 419 -15.01 26.15 -17.12
N ILE A 420 -16.10 25.40 -16.96
CA ILE A 420 -16.15 23.95 -17.07
C ILE A 420 -17.29 23.60 -18.03
N ASP A 421 -16.98 22.79 -19.05
CA ASP A 421 -17.95 22.31 -20.03
C ASP A 421 -18.03 20.78 -19.97
N ARG A 422 -18.94 20.28 -19.11
CA ARG A 422 -19.26 18.87 -18.91
C ARG A 422 -20.78 18.68 -18.92
N PRO A 423 -21.40 18.57 -20.11
CA PRO A 423 -22.85 18.45 -20.24
C PRO A 423 -23.38 17.14 -19.63
N ASP A 424 -22.62 16.05 -19.72
CA ASP A 424 -23.04 14.73 -19.20
C ASP A 424 -23.28 14.72 -17.69
N ASP A 425 -22.59 15.59 -16.94
CA ASP A 425 -22.69 15.70 -15.49
C ASP A 425 -23.56 16.89 -15.05
N ASN A 426 -24.21 17.58 -15.99
CA ASN A 426 -24.89 18.86 -15.78
C ASN A 426 -23.98 19.96 -15.18
N ILE A 427 -22.69 19.94 -15.50
CA ILE A 427 -21.71 20.97 -15.07
C ILE A 427 -21.30 21.74 -16.32
N VAL A 428 -22.13 22.71 -16.72
CA VAL A 428 -21.79 23.67 -17.79
C VAL A 428 -21.84 25.05 -17.16
N VAL A 429 -20.67 25.60 -16.86
CA VAL A 429 -20.54 26.86 -16.14
C VAL A 429 -19.46 27.71 -16.78
N GLU A 430 -19.79 28.97 -17.04
CA GLU A 430 -18.83 29.95 -17.55
C GLU A 430 -17.85 30.38 -16.45
N GLY A 431 -16.60 30.61 -16.85
CA GLY A 431 -15.59 31.18 -15.98
C GLY A 431 -15.76 32.69 -15.82
N SER A 432 -15.15 33.24 -14.77
CA SER A 432 -14.98 34.66 -14.59
C SER A 432 -13.53 34.96 -14.26
N ALA A 433 -12.90 35.77 -15.10
CA ALA A 433 -11.53 36.24 -14.87
C ALA A 433 -11.42 37.26 -13.72
N THR A 434 -12.55 37.71 -13.16
CA THR A 434 -12.58 38.72 -12.10
C THR A 434 -13.10 38.23 -10.76
N ALA A 435 -13.92 37.17 -10.74
CA ALA A 435 -14.46 36.62 -9.51
C ALA A 435 -13.38 35.88 -8.71
N TRP A 436 -13.29 36.19 -7.42
CA TRP A 436 -12.35 35.57 -6.50
C TRP A 436 -13.06 35.09 -5.24
N TYR A 437 -12.44 34.16 -4.53
CA TYR A 437 -13.06 33.48 -3.40
C TYR A 437 -12.11 33.45 -2.21
N MET A 438 -12.66 33.37 -1.01
CA MET A 438 -11.93 33.09 0.22
C MET A 438 -12.46 31.81 0.83
N ALA A 439 -11.57 30.96 1.32
CA ALA A 439 -11.93 29.72 1.99
C ALA A 439 -11.14 29.58 3.29
N GLY A 440 -11.77 29.00 4.31
CA GLY A 440 -11.08 28.62 5.55
C GLY A 440 -10.45 27.24 5.44
N LEU A 441 -9.96 26.74 6.58
CA LEU A 441 -9.41 25.39 6.66
C LEU A 441 -10.55 24.37 6.79
N PRO A 442 -10.53 23.24 6.05
CA PRO A 442 -11.52 22.16 6.23
C PRO A 442 -11.54 21.59 7.65
N ALA A 443 -10.44 21.71 8.40
CA ALA A 443 -10.35 21.27 9.79
C ALA A 443 -11.22 22.07 10.77
N GLN A 444 -11.60 23.31 10.43
CA GLN A 444 -12.52 24.11 11.27
C GLN A 444 -13.97 23.74 10.95
N THR A 445 -14.31 23.70 9.66
CA THR A 445 -15.63 23.35 9.16
C THR A 445 -15.46 22.82 7.73
N ASP A 446 -16.10 21.70 7.42
CA ASP A 446 -15.98 21.07 6.10
C ASP A 446 -16.49 22.00 5.00
N ILE A 447 -15.71 22.23 3.94
CA ILE A 447 -16.17 23.00 2.78
C ILE A 447 -16.76 22.02 1.76
N ILE A 448 -15.88 21.21 1.15
CA ILE A 448 -16.27 20.20 0.16
C ILE A 448 -15.84 18.82 0.65
N GLU A 449 -16.70 17.84 0.44
CA GLU A 449 -16.40 16.44 0.63
C GLU A 449 -16.18 15.76 -0.73
N LEU A 450 -15.07 15.04 -0.85
CA LEU A 450 -14.76 14.18 -1.99
C LEU A 450 -14.80 12.73 -1.52
N ALA A 451 -15.80 12.00 -1.99
CA ALA A 451 -16.04 10.62 -1.61
C ALA A 451 -15.56 9.68 -2.71
N TYR A 452 -14.73 8.72 -2.30
CA TYR A 452 -14.34 7.56 -3.11
C TYR A 452 -15.14 6.34 -2.70
N LEU A 453 -15.34 5.39 -3.62
CA LEU A 453 -15.88 4.08 -3.25
C LEU A 453 -14.86 3.31 -2.39
N GLU A 454 -15.34 2.65 -1.34
CA GLU A 454 -14.53 1.84 -0.44
C GLU A 454 -13.77 0.75 -1.22
N GLY A 455 -12.47 0.60 -0.92
CA GLY A 455 -11.60 -0.34 -1.62
C GLY A 455 -11.14 0.10 -3.02
N ALA A 456 -11.68 1.19 -3.57
CA ALA A 456 -11.34 1.71 -4.89
C ALA A 456 -10.91 3.19 -4.85
N ARG A 457 -9.88 3.51 -4.03
CA ARG A 457 -9.31 4.86 -3.97
C ARG A 457 -8.49 5.17 -5.23
N GLY A 458 -8.89 6.20 -5.94
CA GLY A 458 -8.25 6.65 -7.18
C GLY A 458 -8.61 5.77 -8.38
N VAL A 459 -7.77 5.80 -9.42
CA VAL A 459 -8.09 5.12 -10.68
C VAL A 459 -7.89 3.62 -10.56
N TYR A 460 -8.93 2.87 -10.91
CA TYR A 460 -8.90 1.42 -11.01
C TYR A 460 -8.79 1.00 -12.47
N THR A 461 -7.99 -0.04 -12.73
CA THR A 461 -7.82 -0.60 -14.07
C THR A 461 -8.15 -2.10 -14.05
N GLU A 462 -8.92 -2.53 -15.05
CA GLU A 462 -9.20 -3.94 -15.30
C GLU A 462 -8.82 -4.25 -16.74
N THR A 463 -8.20 -5.40 -16.99
CA THR A 463 -7.74 -5.74 -18.34
C THR A 463 -8.35 -7.05 -18.80
N ARG A 464 -8.80 -7.08 -20.04
CA ARG A 464 -9.30 -8.28 -20.72
C ARG A 464 -8.76 -8.34 -22.14
N THR A 465 -8.65 -9.55 -22.69
CA THR A 465 -8.45 -9.72 -24.13
C THR A 465 -9.77 -9.42 -24.84
N GLY A 466 -9.75 -8.50 -25.80
CA GLY A 466 -10.95 -8.01 -26.48
C GLY A 466 -11.47 -8.98 -27.53
N PHE A 467 -12.80 -9.07 -27.65
CA PHE A 467 -13.47 -9.68 -28.81
C PHE A 467 -13.85 -8.62 -29.86
N ASP A 468 -14.16 -7.39 -29.41
CA ASP A 468 -14.57 -6.28 -30.26
C ASP A 468 -13.37 -5.64 -30.98
N ILE A 469 -12.23 -5.60 -30.30
CA ILE A 469 -10.96 -5.10 -30.82
C ILE A 469 -9.92 -6.21 -30.76
N ASP A 470 -9.21 -6.39 -31.87
CA ASP A 470 -8.08 -7.30 -32.02
C ASP A 470 -6.88 -6.80 -31.19
N GLY A 471 -6.89 -7.10 -29.90
CA GLY A 471 -5.92 -6.60 -28.93
C GLY A 471 -6.33 -6.76 -27.45
N ILE A 472 -5.65 -6.00 -26.59
CA ILE A 472 -5.90 -5.95 -25.15
C ILE A 472 -6.73 -4.71 -24.83
N GLU A 473 -7.83 -4.91 -24.08
CA GLU A 473 -8.69 -3.84 -23.60
C GLU A 473 -8.46 -3.63 -22.10
N THR A 474 -8.05 -2.43 -21.71
CA THR A 474 -7.95 -1.98 -20.33
C THR A 474 -9.09 -1.02 -20.03
N ASN A 475 -10.03 -1.44 -19.20
CA ASN A 475 -11.05 -0.58 -18.62
C ASN A 475 -10.42 0.28 -17.52
N VAL A 476 -10.46 1.60 -17.70
CA VAL A 476 -10.06 2.57 -16.69
C VAL A 476 -11.33 3.11 -16.04
N ARG A 477 -11.50 2.94 -14.72
CA ARG A 477 -12.64 3.48 -13.96
C ARG A 477 -12.21 4.32 -12.77
N LEU A 478 -13.03 5.29 -12.42
CA LEU A 478 -12.94 6.12 -11.23
C LEU A 478 -14.35 6.27 -10.63
N ASP A 479 -14.51 5.83 -9.39
CA ASP A 479 -15.76 5.94 -8.65
C ASP A 479 -15.63 7.09 -7.65
N VAL A 480 -16.22 8.24 -7.98
CA VAL A 480 -16.03 9.48 -7.21
C VAL A 480 -17.27 10.37 -7.22
N ALA A 481 -17.46 11.13 -6.14
CA ALA A 481 -18.38 12.26 -6.10
C ALA A 481 -17.82 13.39 -5.24
N ALA A 482 -18.07 14.63 -5.68
CA ALA A 482 -17.78 15.84 -4.92
C ALA A 482 -19.10 16.53 -4.56
N LYS A 483 -19.22 16.97 -3.31
CA LYS A 483 -20.38 17.75 -2.85
C LYS A 483 -19.93 18.80 -1.86
N ILE A 484 -20.42 20.02 -2.04
CA ILE A 484 -20.25 21.07 -1.04
C ILE A 484 -21.15 20.75 0.16
N LEU A 485 -20.55 20.75 1.35
CA LEU A 485 -21.25 20.52 2.59
C LEU A 485 -21.65 21.87 3.19
N ASP A 486 -20.68 22.73 3.50
CA ASP A 486 -20.97 23.93 4.26
C ASP A 486 -20.69 25.21 3.49
N TRP A 487 -21.67 26.12 3.49
CA TRP A 487 -21.56 27.44 2.89
C TRP A 487 -20.84 28.45 3.80
N ARG A 488 -20.71 28.16 5.10
CA ARG A 488 -20.18 29.08 6.13
C ARG A 488 -18.68 29.32 6.03
N ASN A 489 -17.93 28.35 5.50
CA ASN A 489 -16.47 28.37 5.47
C ASN A 489 -15.89 28.76 4.09
N ILE A 490 -16.72 29.36 3.23
CA ILE A 490 -16.36 29.86 1.91
C ILE A 490 -17.11 31.15 1.62
N ALA A 491 -16.46 32.13 0.98
CA ALA A 491 -17.08 33.37 0.54
C ALA A 491 -16.67 33.76 -0.87
N LYS A 492 -17.56 34.41 -1.61
CA LYS A 492 -17.35 34.85 -2.99
C LYS A 492 -17.34 36.38 -3.09
N ASN A 493 -16.37 36.91 -3.82
CA ASN A 493 -16.44 38.24 -4.38
C ASN A 493 -16.67 38.13 -5.90
N PRO A 494 -17.73 38.73 -6.46
CA PRO A 494 -17.98 38.69 -7.90
C PRO A 494 -16.89 39.32 -8.78
N GLY A 495 -15.94 40.06 -8.21
CA GLY A 495 -14.93 40.80 -8.95
C GLY A 495 -15.41 42.16 -9.42
N ALA A 496 -14.47 43.06 -9.71
CA ALA A 496 -14.75 44.37 -10.30
C ALA A 496 -14.73 44.32 -11.84
#